data_AF-A0A060YSK4-F1
#
_entry.id   AF-A0A060YSK4-F1
#
_cell.length_a   1.000
_cell.length_b   1.000
_cell.length_c   1.000
_cell.angle_alpha   90.00
_cell.angle_beta   90.00
_cell.angle_gamma   90.00
#
_symmetry.space_group_name_H-M   'P 1'
#
loop_
_entity.id
_entity.type
_entity.pdbx_description
1 polymer ?
#
loop_
_entity_poly.entity_id
_entity_poly.type
_entity_poly.pdbx_seq_one_letter_code
_entity_poly.pdbx_strand_id
1 'polypeptide(L)'
;MMVMEDMLKDFLLGEHLLLVGNQGVGKNKIVDRFLHLLNRPREYLQLHRDTTVQTLTLQPSVRDGIIIYEDSPLVSMTSLSQIQYALLA
;
A
#
# COMPACT_ATOMS: atom_id res chain seq x y z
N MET A 1 16.11 -7.64 15.43
CA MET A 1 16.15 -6.16 15.44
C MET A 1 16.53 -5.56 14.08
N MET A 2 17.02 -6.34 13.08
CA MET A 2 17.55 -5.83 11.81
C MET A 2 16.49 -5.41 10.76
N VAL A 3 15.32 -6.06 10.71
CA VAL A 3 14.35 -5.87 9.61
C VAL A 3 13.86 -4.42 9.44
N MET A 4 13.58 -3.68 10.52
CA MET A 4 13.14 -2.27 10.39
C MET A 4 14.26 -1.34 9.94
N GLU A 5 15.52 -1.65 10.25
CA GLU A 5 16.67 -0.88 9.80
C GLU A 5 16.90 -1.08 8.29
N ASP A 6 16.77 -2.32 7.82
CA ASP A 6 16.84 -2.64 6.39
C ASP A 6 15.69 -1.98 5.63
N MET A 7 14.46 -2.06 6.15
CA MET A 7 13.31 -1.33 5.60
C MET A 7 13.57 0.18 5.52
N LEU A 8 14.23 0.78 6.52
CA LEU A 8 14.56 2.20 6.50
C LEU A 8 15.57 2.53 5.40
N LYS A 9 16.61 1.72 5.24
CA LYS A 9 17.63 1.92 4.20
C LYS A 9 17.01 1.88 2.81
N ASP A 10 16.24 0.82 2.51
CA ASP A 10 15.58 0.65 1.23
C ASP A 10 14.55 1.77 0.99
N PHE A 11 13.79 2.16 2.02
CA PHE A 11 12.86 3.28 1.94
C PHE A 11 13.55 4.61 1.61
N LEU A 12 14.70 4.91 2.24
CA LEU A 12 15.47 6.12 1.98
C LEU A 12 16.10 6.13 0.58
N LEU A 13 16.38 4.96 0.02
CA LEU A 13 16.85 4.80 -1.36
C LEU A 13 15.71 4.96 -2.40
N GLY A 14 14.46 5.03 -1.94
CA GLY A 14 13.29 5.12 -2.81
C GLY A 14 12.87 3.77 -3.41
N GLU A 15 13.38 2.66 -2.88
CA GLU A 15 13.06 1.31 -3.33
C GLU A 15 11.68 0.85 -2.84
N HIS A 16 11.07 -0.09 -3.57
CA HIS A 16 9.81 -0.71 -3.17
C HIS A 16 10.04 -1.82 -2.13
N LEU A 17 9.38 -1.71 -0.98
CA LEU A 17 9.50 -2.69 0.12
C LEU A 17 8.55 -3.88 -0.06
N LEU A 18 9.10 -5.10 -0.14
CA LEU A 18 8.33 -6.35 -0.13
C LEU A 18 8.67 -7.22 1.09
N LEU A 19 7.67 -7.54 1.91
CA LEU A 19 7.84 -8.41 3.09
C LEU A 19 7.31 -9.83 2.85
N VAL A 20 8.23 -10.78 2.70
CA VAL A 20 7.93 -12.22 2.49
C VAL A 20 8.09 -13.00 3.80
N GLY A 21 7.29 -14.06 3.99
CA GLY A 21 7.24 -14.84 5.23
C GLY A 21 5.88 -15.48 5.46
N ASN A 22 5.79 -16.37 6.44
CA ASN A 22 4.57 -17.14 6.73
C ASN A 22 3.41 -16.26 7.20
N GLN A 23 2.19 -16.77 7.11
CA GLN A 23 1.00 -16.10 7.66
C GLN A 23 1.13 -15.97 9.19
N GLY A 24 0.64 -14.86 9.75
CA GLY A 24 0.61 -14.65 11.21
C GLY A 24 1.91 -14.19 11.85
N VAL A 25 3.01 -14.02 11.10
CA VAL A 25 4.32 -13.58 11.65
C VAL A 25 4.39 -12.08 11.99
N GLY A 26 3.28 -11.34 11.86
CA GLY A 26 3.21 -9.93 12.28
C GLY A 26 3.72 -8.91 11.27
N LYS A 27 3.85 -9.26 9.97
CA LYS A 27 4.31 -8.33 8.91
C LYS A 27 3.58 -6.99 8.94
N ASN A 28 2.23 -7.03 9.02
CA ASN A 28 1.40 -5.83 9.11
C ASN A 28 1.77 -4.97 10.33
N LYS A 29 1.99 -5.58 11.49
CA LYS A 29 2.34 -4.84 12.72
C LYS A 29 3.68 -4.12 12.59
N ILE A 30 4.66 -4.73 11.92
CA ILE A 30 5.96 -4.09 11.68
C ILE A 30 5.81 -2.91 10.72
N VAL A 31 5.05 -3.09 9.63
CA VAL A 31 4.75 -2.02 8.66
C VAL A 31 4.02 -0.85 9.32
N ASP A 32 2.99 -1.13 10.13
CA ASP A 32 2.25 -0.12 10.88
C ASP A 32 3.18 0.67 11.80
N ARG A 33 4.04 -0.04 12.53
CA ARG A 33 5.00 0.61 13.43
C ARG A 33 6.02 1.44 12.66
N PHE A 34 6.51 0.96 11.53
CA PHE A 34 7.47 1.66 10.68
C PHE A 34 6.89 2.98 10.17
N LEU A 35 5.68 2.95 9.60
CA LEU A 35 4.98 4.14 9.10
C LEU A 35 4.63 5.13 10.22
N HIS A 36 4.20 4.62 11.38
CA HIS A 36 3.92 5.43 12.55
C HIS A 36 5.18 6.19 13.04
N LEU A 37 6.35 5.53 13.06
CA LEU A 37 7.61 6.16 13.43
C LEU A 37 8.06 7.22 12.42
N LEU A 38 7.73 7.03 11.13
CA LEU A 38 7.99 8.01 10.08
C LEU A 38 6.94 9.13 10.00
N ASN A 39 5.94 9.11 10.87
CA ASN A 39 4.79 10.01 10.85
C ASN A 39 4.13 10.08 9.46
N ARG A 40 4.00 8.92 8.80
CA ARG A 40 3.36 8.79 7.48
C ARG A 40 2.05 8.03 7.60
N PRO A 41 1.00 8.43 6.86
CA PRO A 41 -0.23 7.66 6.81
C PRO A 41 0.04 6.29 6.19
N ARG A 42 -0.69 5.27 6.67
CA ARG A 42 -0.71 3.97 6.02
C ARG A 42 -1.81 3.94 4.98
N GLU A 43 -1.40 3.66 3.76
CA GLU A 43 -2.32 3.39 2.67
C GLU A 43 -2.32 1.88 2.41
N TYR A 44 -3.50 1.29 2.47
CA TYR A 44 -3.69 -0.15 2.36
C TYR A 44 -4.39 -0.48 1.05
N LEU A 45 -3.72 -1.24 0.19
CA LEU A 45 -4.29 -1.80 -1.03
C LEU A 45 -4.12 -3.32 -1.02
N GLN A 46 -5.23 -4.03 -0.87
CA GLN A 46 -5.24 -5.49 -0.98
C GLN A 46 -5.40 -5.86 -2.45
N LEU A 47 -4.48 -6.69 -2.95
CA LEU A 47 -4.53 -7.20 -4.31
C LEU A 47 -5.04 -8.64 -4.32
N HIS A 48 -5.96 -8.90 -5.22
CA HIS A 48 -6.45 -10.24 -5.52
C HIS A 48 -5.95 -10.67 -6.90
N ARG A 49 -5.93 -11.97 -7.18
CA ARG A 49 -5.55 -12.48 -8.51
C ARG A 49 -6.45 -11.93 -9.63
N ASP A 50 -7.69 -11.61 -9.30
CA ASP A 50 -8.68 -11.08 -10.23
C ASP A 50 -8.68 -9.55 -10.30
N THR A 51 -7.75 -8.88 -9.62
CA THR A 51 -7.62 -7.42 -9.68
C THR A 51 -7.18 -6.99 -11.09
N THR A 52 -7.99 -6.17 -11.75
CA THR A 52 -7.73 -5.65 -13.11
C THR A 52 -7.08 -4.26 -13.06
N VAL A 53 -6.39 -3.86 -14.14
CA VAL A 53 -5.85 -2.49 -14.29
C VAL A 53 -6.94 -1.44 -14.10
N GLN A 54 -8.17 -1.73 -14.56
CA GLN A 54 -9.31 -0.84 -14.39
C GLN A 54 -9.66 -0.65 -12.91
N THR A 55 -9.75 -1.73 -12.12
CA THR A 55 -9.99 -1.62 -10.67
C THR A 55 -8.81 -1.01 -9.90
N LEU A 56 -7.61 -1.05 -10.47
CA LEU A 56 -6.42 -0.39 -9.92
C LEU A 56 -6.35 1.09 -10.24
N THR A 57 -7.07 1.57 -11.25
CA THR A 57 -7.00 2.97 -11.71
C THR A 57 -8.27 3.74 -11.40
N LEU A 58 -9.42 3.08 -11.42
CA LEU A 58 -10.72 3.67 -11.24
C LEU A 58 -11.51 2.92 -10.18
N GLN A 59 -12.04 3.66 -9.22
CA GLN A 59 -12.97 3.15 -8.23
C GLN A 59 -14.38 3.69 -8.55
N PRO A 60 -15.37 2.81 -8.79
CA PRO A 60 -16.74 3.24 -8.94
C PRO A 60 -17.29 3.71 -7.59
N SER A 61 -17.82 4.92 -7.54
CA SER A 61 -18.58 5.49 -6.42
C SER A 61 -20.03 5.72 -6.85
N VAL A 62 -20.98 5.67 -5.92
CA VAL A 62 -22.37 6.04 -6.19
C VAL A 62 -22.63 7.39 -5.56
N ARG A 63 -22.97 8.39 -6.37
CA ARG A 63 -23.43 9.70 -5.92
C ARG A 63 -24.80 9.97 -6.52
N ASP A 64 -25.77 10.26 -5.68
CA ASP A 64 -27.15 10.57 -6.09
C ASP A 64 -27.79 9.52 -7.03
N GLY A 65 -27.46 8.24 -6.84
CA GLY A 65 -27.97 7.14 -7.65
C GLY A 65 -27.27 6.95 -9.00
N ILE A 66 -26.21 7.70 -9.29
CA ILE A 66 -25.41 7.60 -10.51
C ILE A 66 -24.04 7.00 -10.15
N ILE A 67 -23.56 6.08 -10.99
CA ILE A 67 -22.21 5.52 -10.89
C ILE A 67 -21.22 6.54 -11.46
N ILE A 68 -20.29 6.99 -10.64
CA ILE A 68 -19.19 7.87 -11.01
C ILE A 68 -17.88 7.08 -10.88
N TYR A 69 -16.96 7.26 -11.81
CA TYR A 69 -15.64 6.66 -11.73
C TYR A 69 -14.67 7.71 -11.20
N GLU A 70 -14.11 7.47 -10.02
CA GLU A 70 -13.10 8.32 -9.40
C GLU A 70 -11.74 7.63 -9.49
N ASP A 71 -10.66 8.41 -9.50
CA ASP A 71 -9.30 7.86 -9.45
C ASP A 71 -9.16 6.98 -8.21
N SER A 72 -8.57 5.80 -8.41
CA SER A 72 -8.30 4.90 -7.29
C SER A 72 -7.29 5.55 -6.33
N PRO A 73 -7.24 5.07 -5.07
CA PRO A 73 -6.21 5.47 -4.13
C PRO A 73 -4.81 5.36 -4.75
N LEU A 74 -4.53 4.29 -5.52
CA LEU A 74 -3.24 4.09 -6.19
C LEU A 74 -2.86 5.22 -7.16
N VAL A 75 -3.83 5.72 -7.94
CA VAL A 75 -3.60 6.82 -8.89
C VAL A 75 -3.38 8.13 -8.14
N SER A 76 -4.18 8.39 -7.10
CA SER A 76 -4.04 9.59 -6.27
C SER A 76 -2.70 9.67 -5.51
N MET A 77 -2.05 8.53 -5.25
CA MET A 77 -0.78 8.42 -4.51
C MET A 77 0.46 8.73 -5.37
N THR A 78 0.33 8.77 -6.70
CA THR A 78 1.48 8.95 -7.61
C THR A 78 2.24 10.26 -7.42
N SER A 79 1.65 11.26 -6.76
CA SER A 79 2.32 12.53 -6.45
C SER A 79 3.13 12.53 -5.15
N LEU A 80 3.04 11.52 -4.28
CA LEU A 80 3.61 11.55 -2.93
C LEU A 80 4.31 10.24 -2.55
N SER A 81 5.43 9.91 -3.20
CA SER A 81 6.59 9.19 -2.62
C SER A 81 6.32 8.24 -1.43
N GLN A 82 5.37 7.30 -1.52
CA GLN A 82 5.00 6.46 -0.39
C GLN A 82 4.75 5.01 -0.79
N ILE A 83 5.49 4.18 -0.07
CA ILE A 83 5.48 2.73 0.07
C ILE A 83 4.26 2.02 -0.54
N GLN A 84 4.47 1.39 -1.69
CA GLN A 84 3.54 0.41 -2.23
C GLN A 84 3.70 -0.91 -1.47
N TYR A 85 2.87 -1.12 -0.46
CA TYR A 85 2.69 -2.45 0.13
C TYR A 85 1.67 -3.23 -0.69
N ALA A 86 2.13 -3.93 -1.71
CA ALA A 86 1.35 -4.98 -2.35
C ALA A 86 1.36 -6.22 -1.45
N LEU A 87 0.34 -6.36 -0.60
CA LEU A 87 0.06 -7.65 0.05
C LEU A 87 -0.66 -8.54 -0.93
N LEU A 88 0.10 -9.44 -1.57
CA LEU A 88 -0.44 -10.64 -2.18
C LEU A 88 -0.96 -11.54 -1.04
N ALA A 89 -2.27 -11.72 -0.99
CA ALA A 89 -2.91 -12.74 -0.15
C ALA A 89 -2.74 -14.13 -0.76
#